data_AF-A0A2J7RA34-F1
#
_entry.id   AF-A0A2J7RA34-F1
#
_cell.length_a   1.000
_cell.length_b   1.000
_cell.length_c   1.000
_cell.angle_alpha   90.00
_cell.angle_beta   90.00
_cell.angle_gamma   90.00
#
_symmetry.space_group_name_H-M   'P 1'
#
loop_
_entity.id
_entity.type
_entity.pdbx_description
1 polymer ?
#
loop_
_entity_poly.entity_id
_entity_poly.type
_entity_poly.pdbx_seq_one_letter_code
_entity_poly.pdbx_strand_id
1 'polypeptide(L)'
;MEDEERDLLIRAGSDNEEFTDNEDSFDSTRGNIQHDDKTNPFYEKVQFICVGLVLCFSSAALIILLPLYLEVVDLHGDAYTAIIFTSSTTTLGLFLVSCMCGKWGSGVRASLVPPFTFSSVLRTGLLYGTSCFLVIYSLERKKVICHLQDPMKGIVLVFALVYYFFFCRKMMGLQKIFCSTTIIVGLFISVDYGLCDEFRCRGNEREQRSEDAGDWTWQSHLVWTFVYIVGLALWSLSYTLLEGHLVIPESFTCVGTGSSRLITVSRLVSARDSRSTRHSCPLLQVVDERQELPSQPKQSTSSLVQRDRQIIYMRQQYCDAEIRPRALPIALWLHLVTLVLVVALCWTDMTSIMGKGSSASEFWNLTRNGLYCHFGGYSKVAHSLSNEVTLNVHDTCRQVAVYAWSFLLAYIVFMFSSLKFLIVSESAVFTVAVSTTALPLAGIWWSLFRMVGGVTASTSGFLEWNPVVTGELICSILGLPIVLTGVGLLCKAYFKELSYGNVVVACLRHQEDESVG
;
A
#
# COMPACT_ATOMS: atom_id res chain seq x y z
N MET A 1 -40.46 44.19 -20.42
CA MET A 1 -40.04 42.82 -20.05
C MET A 1 -38.65 42.62 -20.64
N GLU A 2 -37.68 43.40 -20.17
CA GLU A 2 -36.29 43.39 -20.66
C GLU A 2 -35.32 44.15 -19.72
N ASP A 3 -35.68 44.35 -18.44
CA ASP A 3 -34.86 45.14 -17.48
C ASP A 3 -34.48 44.40 -16.18
N GLU A 4 -34.87 43.13 -16.00
CA GLU A 4 -34.48 42.37 -14.78
C GLU A 4 -33.24 41.48 -14.96
N GLU A 5 -32.69 41.36 -16.18
CA GLU A 5 -31.58 40.43 -16.46
C GLU A 5 -30.18 41.08 -16.33
N ARG A 6 -30.09 42.42 -16.22
CA ARG A 6 -28.79 43.12 -16.08
C ARG A 6 -28.27 43.20 -14.64
N ASP A 7 -29.13 43.09 -13.63
CA ASP A 7 -28.71 43.19 -12.23
C ASP A 7 -28.13 41.88 -11.67
N LEU A 8 -28.29 40.76 -12.37
CA LEU A 8 -27.72 39.47 -11.96
C LEU A 8 -26.28 39.25 -12.45
N LEU A 9 -25.78 40.04 -13.40
CA LEU A 9 -24.43 39.89 -13.96
C LEU A 9 -23.37 40.78 -13.29
N ILE A 10 -23.75 41.75 -12.47
CA ILE A 10 -22.80 42.64 -11.77
C ILE A 10 -22.36 42.06 -10.41
N ARG A 11 -23.06 41.04 -9.87
CA ARG A 11 -22.75 40.47 -8.55
C ARG A 11 -21.76 39.29 -8.58
N ALA A 12 -21.21 38.94 -9.74
CA ALA A 12 -20.28 37.82 -9.92
C ALA A 12 -18.79 38.24 -9.97
N GLY A 13 -18.45 39.45 -9.53
CA GLY A 13 -17.08 39.94 -9.58
C GLY A 13 -16.73 40.85 -8.40
N SER A 14 -16.68 40.30 -7.18
CA SER A 14 -16.01 40.95 -6.04
C SER A 14 -15.83 40.01 -4.84
N ASP A 15 -15.23 38.84 -5.04
CA ASP A 15 -14.73 38.01 -3.93
C ASP A 15 -13.19 38.04 -3.94
N ASN A 16 -12.63 39.21 -3.62
CA ASN A 16 -11.30 39.31 -3.03
C ASN A 16 -11.50 39.31 -1.51
N GLU A 17 -11.58 38.13 -0.89
CA GLU A 17 -11.40 38.02 0.56
C GLU A 17 -9.89 37.93 0.84
N GLU A 18 -9.35 39.11 1.15
CA GLU A 18 -8.06 39.33 1.76
C GLU A 18 -8.11 38.78 3.20
N PHE A 19 -7.36 37.70 3.44
CA PHE A 19 -7.16 37.10 4.76
C PHE A 19 -6.41 38.11 5.64
N THR A 20 -7.14 38.85 6.47
CA THR A 20 -6.54 39.70 7.50
C THR A 20 -6.59 38.96 8.83
N ASP A 21 -5.40 38.50 9.25
CA ASP A 21 -5.12 38.01 10.59
C ASP A 21 -5.31 39.17 11.58
N ASN A 22 -6.40 39.16 12.34
CA ASN A 22 -6.52 39.92 13.58
C ASN A 22 -6.68 38.92 14.72
N GLU A 23 -5.55 38.41 15.20
CA GLU A 23 -5.44 37.91 16.57
C GLU A 23 -5.29 39.12 17.48
N ASP A 24 -6.29 39.42 18.30
CA ASP A 24 -6.04 40.11 19.56
C ASP A 24 -7.13 39.82 20.61
N SER A 25 -6.64 39.36 21.76
CA SER A 25 -7.24 39.40 23.10
C SER A 25 -8.49 38.55 23.38
N PHE A 26 -8.29 37.41 24.06
CA PHE A 26 -9.12 37.08 25.22
C PHE A 26 -8.35 36.17 26.21
N ASP A 27 -8.22 36.68 27.43
CA ASP A 27 -7.89 36.07 28.73
C ASP A 27 -6.66 35.17 28.89
N SER A 28 -5.58 35.83 29.31
CA SER A 28 -4.67 35.32 30.33
C SER A 28 -5.43 35.17 31.65
N THR A 29 -5.55 33.95 32.18
CA THR A 29 -5.29 33.54 33.59
C THR A 29 -6.12 32.30 33.96
N ARG A 30 -5.63 31.09 33.66
CA ARG A 30 -5.91 29.91 34.51
C ARG A 30 -4.93 28.76 34.27
N GLY A 31 -4.10 28.50 35.29
CA GLY A 31 -3.74 27.17 35.75
C GLY A 31 -2.84 26.30 34.88
N ASN A 32 -1.58 26.18 35.29
CA ASN A 32 -0.68 25.08 34.98
C ASN A 32 -1.37 23.69 35.03
N ILE A 33 -1.15 22.91 33.97
CA ILE A 33 -0.94 21.44 33.87
C ILE A 33 -1.65 20.94 32.60
N GLN A 34 -0.98 21.06 31.45
CA GLN A 34 -0.72 19.97 30.50
C GLN A 34 0.14 20.56 29.37
N HIS A 35 1.38 20.09 29.24
CA HIS A 35 2.19 20.34 28.06
C HIS A 35 1.56 19.54 26.92
N ASP A 36 0.44 20.02 26.38
CA ASP A 36 -0.10 19.52 25.13
C ASP A 36 0.89 19.96 24.06
N ASP A 37 1.70 19.00 23.61
CA ASP A 37 2.60 19.14 22.48
C ASP A 37 1.74 19.51 21.27
N LYS A 38 1.51 20.82 21.05
CA LYS A 38 0.83 21.38 19.88
C LYS A 38 1.70 21.07 18.66
N THR A 39 1.64 19.82 18.22
CA THR A 39 2.23 19.36 16.97
C THR A 39 1.62 20.19 15.86
N ASN A 40 2.47 20.94 15.17
CA ASN A 40 2.03 21.89 14.17
C ASN A 40 1.30 21.13 13.03
N PRO A 41 0.04 21.45 12.69
CA PRO A 41 -0.72 20.74 11.65
C PRO A 41 -0.04 20.79 10.28
N PHE A 42 0.85 21.76 10.06
CA PHE A 42 1.70 21.80 8.88
C PHE A 42 2.69 20.63 8.84
N TYR A 43 3.31 20.29 9.97
CA TYR A 43 4.29 19.21 10.07
C TYR A 43 3.67 17.84 9.73
N GLU A 44 2.45 17.57 10.22
CA GLU A 44 1.74 16.32 9.90
C GLU A 44 1.44 16.19 8.41
N LYS A 45 1.01 17.29 7.77
CA LYS A 45 0.76 17.33 6.32
C LYS A 45 2.03 17.08 5.51
N VAL A 46 3.13 17.73 5.89
CA VAL A 46 4.43 17.54 5.23
C VAL A 46 4.91 16.11 5.42
N GLN A 47 4.83 15.57 6.64
CA GLN A 47 5.20 14.18 6.92
C GLN A 47 4.38 13.20 6.07
N PHE A 48 3.07 13.42 5.97
CA PHE A 48 2.18 12.59 5.15
C PHE A 48 2.61 12.56 3.68
N ILE A 49 2.86 13.74 3.10
CA ILE A 49 3.29 13.89 1.71
C ILE A 49 4.66 13.26 1.49
N CYS A 50 5.63 13.53 2.38
CA CYS A 50 6.97 12.96 2.29
C CYS A 50 6.94 11.43 2.34
N VAL A 51 6.19 10.83 3.27
CA VAL A 51 6.06 9.36 3.35
C VAL A 51 5.39 8.81 2.10
N GLY A 52 4.37 9.48 1.55
CA GLY A 52 3.73 9.10 0.30
C GLY A 52 4.67 9.14 -0.92
N LEU A 53 5.52 10.17 -1.02
CA LEU A 53 6.54 10.26 -2.08
C LEU A 53 7.59 9.16 -1.94
N VAL A 54 8.08 8.90 -0.73
CA VAL A 54 9.02 7.80 -0.47
C VAL A 54 8.40 6.45 -0.84
N LEU A 55 7.12 6.23 -0.53
CA LEU A 55 6.39 5.03 -0.93
C LEU A 55 6.31 4.89 -2.47
N CYS A 56 5.96 5.97 -3.17
CA CYS A 56 5.90 5.98 -4.63
C CYS A 56 7.27 5.63 -5.27
N PHE A 57 8.34 6.31 -4.85
CA PHE A 57 9.68 6.09 -5.42
C PHE A 57 10.26 4.72 -5.06
N SER A 58 10.07 4.25 -3.82
CA SER A 58 10.54 2.92 -3.42
C SER A 58 9.76 1.80 -4.10
N SER A 59 8.44 1.98 -4.33
CA SER A 59 7.64 1.06 -5.15
C SER A 59 8.13 1.02 -6.61
N ALA A 60 8.48 2.17 -7.20
CA ALA A 60 9.05 2.21 -8.56
C ALA A 60 10.40 1.50 -8.62
N ALA A 61 11.28 1.75 -7.65
CA ALA A 61 12.55 1.05 -7.54
C ALA A 61 12.36 -0.47 -7.41
N LEU A 62 11.37 -0.94 -6.65
CA LEU A 62 11.07 -2.37 -6.54
C LEU A 62 10.60 -2.98 -7.85
N ILE A 63 9.69 -2.32 -8.56
CA ILE A 63 9.16 -2.80 -9.85
C ILE A 63 10.28 -2.91 -10.89
N ILE A 64 11.27 -2.02 -10.84
CA ILE A 64 12.43 -2.01 -11.73
C ILE A 64 13.50 -3.04 -11.30
N LEU A 65 13.82 -3.12 -10.00
CA LEU A 65 14.94 -3.93 -9.50
C LEU A 65 14.58 -5.42 -9.37
N LEU A 66 13.35 -5.77 -9.00
CA LEU A 66 12.91 -7.16 -8.89
C LEU A 66 13.20 -7.99 -10.16
N PRO A 67 12.80 -7.55 -11.37
CA PRO A 67 13.06 -8.32 -12.58
C PRO A 67 14.56 -8.47 -12.89
N LEU A 68 15.35 -7.41 -12.67
CA LEU A 68 16.81 -7.45 -12.84
C LEU A 68 17.45 -8.44 -11.87
N TYR A 69 17.00 -8.43 -10.62
CA TYR A 69 17.49 -9.32 -9.58
C TYR A 69 17.18 -10.79 -9.89
N LEU A 70 15.93 -11.10 -10.27
CA LEU A 70 15.53 -12.47 -10.59
C LEU A 70 16.28 -13.04 -11.80
N GLU A 71 16.52 -12.23 -12.83
CA GLU A 71 17.25 -12.67 -14.03
C GLU A 71 18.71 -13.01 -13.72
N VAL A 72 19.38 -12.21 -12.90
CA VAL A 72 20.78 -12.45 -12.54
C VAL A 72 20.94 -13.58 -11.52
N VAL A 73 19.98 -13.76 -10.59
CA VAL A 73 19.99 -14.89 -9.64
C VAL A 73 19.78 -16.23 -10.34
N ASP A 74 18.92 -16.29 -11.36
CA ASP A 74 18.59 -17.53 -12.07
C ASP A 74 19.81 -18.16 -12.78
N LEU A 75 20.90 -17.40 -12.99
CA LEU A 75 22.17 -17.92 -13.53
C LEU A 75 22.84 -18.93 -12.58
N HIS A 76 22.95 -18.60 -11.29
CA HIS A 76 23.74 -19.35 -10.30
C HIS A 76 22.93 -19.98 -9.16
N GLY A 77 21.67 -19.59 -9.03
CA GLY A 77 20.73 -20.10 -8.03
C GLY A 77 19.36 -20.37 -8.65
N ASP A 78 18.34 -20.16 -7.83
CA ASP A 78 16.92 -20.37 -8.11
C ASP A 78 16.08 -19.27 -7.43
N ALA A 79 14.77 -19.23 -7.70
CA ALA A 79 13.85 -18.33 -7.01
C ALA A 79 13.86 -18.52 -5.48
N TYR A 80 14.03 -19.76 -5.01
CA TYR A 80 14.12 -20.06 -3.59
C TYR A 80 15.26 -19.29 -2.93
N THR A 81 16.44 -19.27 -3.55
CA THR A 81 17.63 -18.53 -3.10
C THR A 81 17.31 -17.05 -2.95
N ALA A 82 16.63 -16.45 -3.93
CA ALA A 82 16.25 -15.04 -3.86
C ALA A 82 15.31 -14.76 -2.67
N ILE A 83 14.31 -15.63 -2.47
CA ILE A 83 13.33 -15.50 -1.39
C ILE A 83 13.98 -15.73 -0.02
N ILE A 84 14.81 -16.76 0.15
CA ILE A 84 15.46 -17.05 1.43
C ILE A 84 16.46 -15.95 1.77
N PHE A 85 17.27 -15.47 0.83
CA PHE A 85 18.18 -14.35 1.05
C PHE A 85 17.43 -13.09 1.49
N THR A 86 16.37 -12.72 0.76
CA THR A 86 15.57 -11.52 1.07
C THR A 86 14.90 -11.66 2.43
N SER A 87 14.22 -12.77 2.69
CA SER A 87 13.51 -13.00 3.96
C SER A 87 14.44 -13.11 5.16
N SER A 88 15.58 -13.80 5.04
CA SER A 88 16.54 -13.94 6.15
C SER A 88 17.21 -12.60 6.47
N THR A 89 17.65 -11.87 5.44
CA THR A 89 18.39 -10.62 5.63
C THR A 89 17.49 -9.50 6.13
N THR A 90 16.25 -9.42 5.63
CA THR A 90 15.25 -8.46 6.14
C THR A 90 14.87 -8.77 7.57
N THR A 91 14.57 -10.03 7.90
CA THR A 91 14.21 -10.43 9.28
C THR A 91 15.35 -10.15 10.25
N LEU A 92 16.59 -10.50 9.88
CA LEU A 92 17.77 -10.22 10.70
C LEU A 92 17.99 -8.70 10.88
N GLY A 93 17.90 -7.92 9.80
CA GLY A 93 18.02 -6.47 9.86
C GLY A 93 16.96 -5.83 10.76
N LEU A 94 15.69 -6.24 10.60
CA LEU A 94 14.59 -5.77 11.44
C LEU A 94 14.77 -6.15 12.91
N PHE A 95 15.27 -7.35 13.18
CA PHE A 95 15.55 -7.81 14.54
C PHE A 95 16.66 -6.98 15.19
N LEU A 96 17.75 -6.72 14.47
CA LEU A 96 18.86 -5.88 14.95
C LEU A 96 18.40 -4.45 15.23
N VAL A 97 17.66 -3.83 14.30
CA VAL A 97 17.10 -2.48 14.49
C VAL A 97 16.14 -2.45 15.69
N SER A 98 15.29 -3.47 15.85
CA SER A 98 14.38 -3.59 17.01
C SER A 98 15.15 -3.71 18.33
N CYS A 99 16.24 -4.47 18.37
CA CYS A 99 17.10 -4.57 19.54
C CYS A 99 17.79 -3.23 19.86
N MET A 100 18.27 -2.50 18.85
CA MET A 100 18.89 -1.18 19.02
C MET A 100 17.88 -0.15 19.53
N CYS A 101 16.71 -0.05 18.90
CA CYS A 101 15.63 0.84 19.34
C CYS A 101 15.14 0.48 20.76
N GLY A 102 15.07 -0.82 21.09
CA GLY A 102 14.69 -1.29 22.41
C GLY A 102 15.69 -0.96 23.51
N LYS A 103 17.01 -0.93 23.19
CA LYS A 103 18.05 -0.51 24.14
C LYS A 103 18.00 0.99 24.46
N TRP A 104 17.64 1.82 23.48
CA TRP A 104 17.59 3.28 23.65
C TRP A 104 16.22 3.82 24.10
N GLY A 105 15.17 3.00 24.07
CA GLY A 105 13.82 3.41 24.41
C GLY A 105 13.19 2.58 25.54
N SER A 106 12.00 2.06 25.27
CA SER A 106 11.07 1.41 26.22
C SER A 106 11.44 -0.03 26.62
N GLY A 107 12.71 -0.44 26.46
CA GLY A 107 13.19 -1.79 26.73
C GLY A 107 12.99 -2.76 25.54
N VAL A 108 13.93 -3.69 25.37
CA VAL A 108 13.96 -4.68 24.27
C VAL A 108 12.71 -5.55 24.25
N ARG A 109 12.17 -5.90 25.43
CA ARG A 109 10.97 -6.73 25.55
C ARG A 109 9.75 -6.07 24.91
N ALA A 110 9.56 -4.75 25.10
CA ALA A 110 8.45 -4.03 24.52
C ALA A 110 8.51 -3.98 22.98
N SER A 111 9.71 -3.94 22.39
CA SER A 111 9.88 -3.91 20.93
C SER A 111 9.66 -5.26 20.25
N LEU A 112 9.79 -6.37 20.99
CA LEU A 112 9.65 -7.73 20.45
C LEU A 112 8.26 -8.32 20.65
N VAL A 113 7.41 -7.71 21.49
CA VAL A 113 6.03 -8.17 21.69
C VAL A 113 5.22 -7.96 20.40
N PRO A 114 4.41 -8.94 19.98
CA PRO A 114 3.57 -8.79 18.81
C PRO A 114 2.59 -7.62 18.98
N PRO A 115 2.40 -6.78 17.95
CA PRO A 115 1.56 -5.58 18.05
C PRO A 115 0.06 -5.90 18.17
N PHE A 116 -0.35 -7.11 17.80
CA PHE A 116 -1.73 -7.59 17.86
C PHE A 116 -1.76 -9.01 18.45
N THR A 117 -2.96 -9.57 18.59
CA THR A 117 -3.13 -11.00 18.94
C THR A 117 -2.32 -11.90 18.02
N PHE A 118 -1.60 -12.86 18.61
CA PHE A 118 -0.67 -13.73 17.88
C PHE A 118 -1.33 -14.46 16.70
N SER A 119 -2.58 -14.90 16.86
CA SER A 119 -3.35 -15.53 15.77
C SER A 119 -3.57 -14.59 14.58
N SER A 120 -3.80 -13.31 14.84
CA SER A 120 -4.01 -12.29 13.81
C SER A 120 -2.71 -12.01 13.06
N VAL A 121 -1.61 -11.85 13.81
CA VAL A 121 -0.26 -11.69 13.25
C VAL A 121 0.13 -12.89 12.40
N LEU A 122 -0.10 -14.11 12.89
CA LEU A 122 0.18 -15.33 12.15
C LEU A 122 -0.65 -15.43 10.86
N ARG A 123 -1.95 -15.16 10.92
CA ARG A 123 -2.82 -15.17 9.73
C ARG A 123 -2.38 -14.16 8.68
N THR A 124 -2.15 -12.92 9.07
CA THR A 124 -1.73 -11.85 8.14
C THR A 124 -0.33 -12.11 7.60
N GLY A 125 0.59 -12.60 8.45
CA GLY A 125 1.95 -12.98 8.06
C GLY A 125 1.98 -14.16 7.09
N LEU A 126 1.12 -15.17 7.28
CA LEU A 126 0.99 -16.31 6.35
C LEU A 126 0.45 -15.87 4.99
N LEU A 127 -0.57 -15.00 4.96
CA LEU A 127 -1.12 -14.46 3.71
C LEU A 127 -0.08 -13.61 2.97
N TYR A 128 0.61 -12.73 3.71
CA TYR A 128 1.69 -11.91 3.18
C TYR A 128 2.84 -12.76 2.64
N GLY A 129 3.37 -13.69 3.43
CA GLY A 129 4.46 -14.57 3.00
C GLY A 129 4.07 -15.45 1.81
N THR A 130 2.85 -16.00 1.80
CA THR A 130 2.34 -16.78 0.66
C THR A 130 2.23 -15.90 -0.59
N SER A 131 1.77 -14.65 -0.44
CA SER A 131 1.69 -13.71 -1.56
C SER A 131 3.07 -13.44 -2.19
N CYS A 132 4.08 -13.16 -1.37
CA CYS A 132 5.45 -12.94 -1.82
C CYS A 132 6.03 -14.18 -2.49
N PHE A 133 5.79 -15.36 -1.91
CA PHE A 133 6.21 -16.64 -2.46
C PHE A 133 5.60 -16.88 -3.85
N LEU A 134 4.28 -16.76 -4.01
CA LEU A 134 3.59 -16.96 -5.28
C LEU A 134 4.02 -15.94 -6.35
N VAL A 135 4.21 -14.67 -5.96
CA VAL A 135 4.67 -13.62 -6.87
C VAL A 135 6.08 -13.91 -7.39
N ILE A 136 7.04 -14.25 -6.52
CA ILE A 136 8.40 -14.51 -6.99
C ILE A 136 8.48 -15.79 -7.81
N TYR A 137 7.81 -16.88 -7.39
CA TYR A 137 7.84 -18.15 -8.12
C TYR A 137 7.15 -18.09 -9.49
N SER A 138 6.16 -17.22 -9.67
CA SER A 138 5.50 -17.01 -10.96
C SER A 138 6.30 -16.11 -11.92
N LEU A 139 7.19 -15.25 -11.39
CA LEU A 139 8.05 -14.40 -12.22
C LEU A 139 9.38 -15.09 -12.60
N GLU A 140 9.77 -16.13 -11.89
CA GLU A 140 10.96 -16.94 -12.18
C GLU A 140 10.92 -17.54 -13.59
N ARG A 141 12.08 -17.66 -14.25
CA ARG A 141 12.26 -18.36 -15.55
C ARG A 141 11.24 -17.94 -16.61
N LYS A 142 10.83 -16.67 -16.57
CA LYS A 142 9.85 -16.07 -17.49
C LYS A 142 8.51 -16.85 -17.57
N LYS A 143 8.11 -17.54 -16.49
CA LYS A 143 6.83 -18.27 -16.42
C LYS A 143 5.62 -17.37 -16.68
N VAL A 144 5.66 -16.11 -16.27
CA VAL A 144 4.68 -15.08 -16.66
C VAL A 144 5.30 -14.17 -17.72
N ILE A 145 4.61 -14.07 -18.86
CA ILE A 145 5.05 -13.28 -20.01
C ILE A 145 5.19 -11.81 -19.60
N CYS A 146 6.28 -11.18 -20.00
CA CYS A 146 6.69 -9.87 -19.51
C CYS A 146 5.64 -8.78 -19.76
N HIS A 147 5.09 -8.70 -20.97
CA HIS A 147 4.14 -7.67 -21.37
C HIS A 147 2.82 -7.71 -20.56
N LEU A 148 2.49 -8.85 -19.91
CA LEU A 148 1.33 -9.00 -19.04
C LEU A 148 1.59 -8.56 -17.59
N GLN A 149 2.85 -8.47 -17.16
CA GLN A 149 3.19 -8.28 -15.74
C GLN A 149 2.70 -6.92 -15.21
N ASP A 150 2.94 -5.84 -15.93
CA ASP A 150 2.61 -4.48 -15.48
C ASP A 150 1.09 -4.18 -15.49
N PRO A 151 0.33 -4.57 -16.53
CA PRO A 151 -1.13 -4.56 -16.48
C PRO A 151 -1.70 -5.30 -15.27
N MET A 152 -1.16 -6.49 -14.97
CA MET A 152 -1.63 -7.29 -13.85
C MET A 152 -1.34 -6.65 -12.49
N LYS A 153 -0.19 -5.98 -12.33
CA LYS A 153 0.11 -5.18 -11.13
C LYS A 153 -0.90 -4.04 -10.95
N GLY A 154 -1.40 -3.44 -12.03
CA GLY A 154 -2.45 -2.42 -11.98
C GLY A 154 -3.77 -2.91 -11.37
N ILE A 155 -4.12 -4.19 -11.59
CA ILE A 155 -5.36 -4.82 -11.07
C ILE A 155 -5.37 -4.90 -9.53
N VAL A 156 -4.20 -4.83 -8.88
CA VAL A 156 -4.07 -4.86 -7.41
C VAL A 156 -4.93 -3.79 -6.72
N LEU A 157 -5.06 -2.61 -7.33
CA LEU A 157 -5.90 -1.54 -6.80
C LEU A 157 -7.41 -1.88 -6.86
N VAL A 158 -7.83 -2.61 -7.90
CA VAL A 158 -9.20 -3.12 -8.03
C VAL A 158 -9.46 -4.15 -6.92
N PHE A 159 -8.54 -5.09 -6.69
CA PHE A 159 -8.64 -6.03 -5.57
C PHE A 159 -8.72 -5.31 -4.22
N ALA A 160 -7.93 -4.25 -4.02
CA ALA A 160 -7.95 -3.47 -2.78
C ALA A 160 -9.33 -2.85 -2.52
N LEU A 161 -9.97 -2.29 -3.54
CA LEU A 161 -11.33 -1.73 -3.45
C LEU A 161 -12.37 -2.81 -3.12
N VAL A 162 -12.29 -3.95 -3.81
CA VAL A 162 -13.20 -5.08 -3.59
C VAL A 162 -13.07 -5.60 -2.16
N TYR A 163 -11.85 -5.84 -1.68
CA TYR A 163 -11.60 -6.31 -0.32
C TYR A 163 -12.01 -5.27 0.73
N TYR A 164 -11.75 -3.99 0.50
CA TYR A 164 -12.20 -2.93 1.38
C TYR A 164 -13.73 -2.95 1.56
N PHE A 165 -14.48 -3.12 0.47
CA PHE A 165 -15.94 -3.21 0.51
C PHE A 165 -16.44 -4.42 1.31
N PHE A 166 -15.83 -5.60 1.12
CA PHE A 166 -16.27 -6.83 1.77
C PHE A 166 -15.82 -6.96 3.24
N PHE A 167 -14.57 -6.61 3.54
CA PHE A 167 -13.95 -6.85 4.85
C PHE A 167 -14.13 -5.67 5.80
N CYS A 168 -13.88 -4.44 5.35
CA CYS A 168 -13.97 -3.27 6.24
C CYS A 168 -15.43 -2.85 6.47
N ARG A 169 -16.36 -3.19 5.55
CA ARG A 169 -17.79 -2.82 5.56
C ARG A 169 -18.06 -1.31 5.75
N LYS A 170 -17.02 -0.48 5.66
CA LYS A 170 -17.13 0.97 5.73
C LYS A 170 -17.56 1.47 4.35
N MET A 171 -18.63 2.27 4.34
CA MET A 171 -19.02 2.99 3.12
C MET A 171 -17.92 3.99 2.79
N MET A 172 -17.15 3.69 1.73
CA MET A 172 -16.20 4.65 1.18
C MET A 172 -17.00 5.85 0.64
N GLY A 173 -16.61 7.07 1.02
CA GLY A 173 -17.27 8.27 0.52
C GLY A 173 -17.23 8.32 -1.01
N LEU A 174 -18.31 8.82 -1.64
CA LEU A 174 -18.43 8.88 -3.11
C LEU A 174 -17.22 9.58 -3.74
N GLN A 175 -16.72 10.64 -3.11
CA GLN A 175 -15.52 11.34 -3.55
C GLN A 175 -14.29 10.42 -3.61
N LYS A 176 -14.06 9.59 -2.58
CA LYS A 176 -12.93 8.65 -2.55
C LYS A 176 -13.06 7.55 -3.60
N ILE A 177 -14.28 7.06 -3.85
CA ILE A 177 -14.55 6.09 -4.92
C ILE A 177 -14.22 6.73 -6.27
N PHE A 178 -14.71 7.94 -6.53
CA PHE A 178 -14.42 8.67 -7.78
C PHE A 178 -12.91 8.89 -7.97
N CYS A 179 -12.20 9.32 -6.92
CA CYS A 179 -10.75 9.49 -6.98
C CYS A 179 -10.04 8.16 -7.28
N SER A 180 -10.45 7.07 -6.62
CA SER A 180 -9.85 5.75 -6.84
C SER A 180 -10.13 5.22 -8.25
N THR A 181 -11.32 5.46 -8.79
CA THR A 181 -11.65 5.10 -10.18
C THR A 181 -10.84 5.92 -11.17
N THR A 182 -10.60 7.21 -10.91
CA THR A 182 -9.72 8.05 -11.75
C THR A 182 -8.29 7.50 -11.76
N ILE A 183 -7.78 7.06 -10.61
CA ILE A 183 -6.47 6.41 -10.52
C ILE A 183 -6.46 5.12 -11.34
N ILE A 184 -7.49 4.26 -11.19
CA ILE A 184 -7.60 3.00 -11.95
C ILE A 184 -7.60 3.27 -13.46
N VAL A 185 -8.41 4.22 -13.94
CA VAL A 185 -8.46 4.59 -15.36
C VAL A 185 -7.11 5.11 -15.84
N GLY A 186 -6.46 5.99 -15.07
CA GLY A 186 -5.13 6.49 -15.40
C GLY A 186 -4.05 5.39 -15.43
N LEU A 187 -4.13 4.42 -14.52
CA LEU A 187 -3.25 3.26 -14.50
C LEU A 187 -3.45 2.39 -15.73
N PHE A 188 -4.70 2.06 -16.08
CA PHE A 188 -5.00 1.32 -17.29
C PHE A 188 -4.46 2.05 -18.52
N ILE A 189 -4.75 3.35 -18.70
CA ILE A 189 -4.19 4.13 -19.82
C ILE A 189 -2.65 4.04 -19.86
N SER A 190 -1.99 4.04 -18.70
CA SER A 190 -0.54 3.96 -18.61
C SER A 190 0.05 2.60 -19.01
N VAL A 191 -0.60 1.49 -18.66
CA VAL A 191 -0.03 0.14 -18.80
C VAL A 191 -0.66 -0.68 -19.93
N ASP A 192 -1.81 -0.27 -20.46
CA ASP A 192 -2.57 -1.01 -21.48
C ASP A 192 -1.80 -1.16 -22.80
N TYR A 193 -0.88 -0.24 -23.11
CA TYR A 193 -0.03 -0.39 -24.29
C TYR A 193 0.82 -1.66 -24.26
N GLY A 194 1.24 -2.12 -23.08
CA GLY A 194 1.93 -3.41 -22.95
C GLY A 194 1.07 -4.60 -23.37
N LEU A 195 -0.25 -4.52 -23.30
CA LEU A 195 -1.14 -5.57 -23.83
C LEU A 195 -1.20 -5.55 -25.36
N CYS A 196 -0.95 -4.39 -25.98
CA CYS A 196 -0.99 -4.20 -27.42
C CYS A 196 0.36 -4.47 -28.10
N ASP A 197 1.49 -4.34 -27.38
CA ASP A 197 2.84 -4.50 -27.92
C ASP A 197 3.49 -5.80 -27.40
N GLU A 198 3.19 -6.92 -28.07
CA GLU A 198 3.74 -8.24 -27.69
C GLU A 198 5.25 -8.39 -27.96
N PHE A 199 5.84 -7.48 -28.74
CA PHE A 199 7.23 -7.55 -29.19
C PHE A 199 8.18 -6.73 -28.34
N ARG A 200 7.67 -6.03 -27.31
CA ARG A 200 8.49 -5.20 -26.43
C ARG A 200 8.39 -5.64 -24.98
N CYS A 201 9.52 -5.63 -24.29
CA CYS A 201 9.58 -5.88 -22.85
C CYS A 201 10.85 -5.26 -22.27
N ARG A 202 10.70 -4.48 -21.18
CA ARG A 202 11.83 -3.93 -20.40
C ARG A 202 12.86 -3.19 -21.27
N GLY A 203 12.37 -2.45 -22.26
CA GLY A 203 13.18 -1.66 -23.20
C GLY A 203 13.81 -2.43 -24.36
N ASN A 204 13.61 -3.75 -24.44
CA ASN A 204 14.10 -4.59 -25.54
C ASN A 204 13.00 -4.85 -26.57
N GLU A 205 13.34 -4.70 -27.85
CA GLU A 205 12.52 -5.09 -29.01
C GLU A 205 12.86 -6.54 -29.39
N ARG A 206 11.86 -7.28 -29.87
CA ARG A 206 11.98 -8.71 -30.18
C ARG A 206 11.46 -9.06 -31.54
N GLU A 207 12.14 -10.02 -32.17
CA GLU A 207 11.71 -10.58 -33.44
C GLU A 207 10.72 -11.74 -33.24
N GLN A 208 10.85 -12.50 -32.14
CA GLN A 208 10.01 -13.67 -31.87
C GLN A 208 9.44 -13.71 -30.45
N ARG A 209 8.18 -14.13 -30.34
CA ARG A 209 7.45 -14.31 -29.06
C ARG A 209 8.09 -15.38 -28.15
N SER A 210 8.79 -16.35 -28.73
CA SER A 210 9.47 -17.44 -27.99
C SER A 210 10.60 -16.94 -27.09
N GLU A 211 11.24 -15.81 -27.42
CA GLU A 211 12.35 -15.22 -26.64
C GLU A 211 11.93 -14.81 -25.21
N ASP A 212 10.63 -14.65 -25.00
CA ASP A 212 10.03 -14.16 -23.77
C ASP A 212 9.24 -15.21 -23.00
N ALA A 213 8.71 -16.21 -23.71
CA ALA A 213 7.99 -17.33 -23.14
C ALA A 213 8.95 -18.39 -22.53
N GLY A 214 10.22 -18.40 -22.94
CA GLY A 214 11.12 -19.50 -22.63
C GLY A 214 10.61 -20.83 -23.21
N ASP A 215 11.10 -21.94 -22.67
CA ASP A 215 10.74 -23.29 -23.16
C ASP A 215 9.39 -23.80 -22.60
N TRP A 216 8.54 -22.91 -22.09
CA TRP A 216 7.29 -23.27 -21.44
C TRP A 216 6.14 -23.41 -22.43
N THR A 217 5.24 -24.36 -22.14
CA THR A 217 4.00 -24.49 -22.92
C THR A 217 3.03 -23.36 -22.61
N TRP A 218 2.13 -23.03 -23.55
CA TRP A 218 1.07 -22.04 -23.33
C TRP A 218 0.18 -22.36 -22.11
N GLN A 219 -0.08 -23.64 -21.86
CA GLN A 219 -0.87 -24.08 -20.70
C GLN A 219 -0.14 -23.76 -19.39
N SER A 220 1.18 -23.97 -19.35
CA SER A 220 2.01 -23.61 -18.19
C SER A 220 1.98 -22.10 -17.93
N HIS A 221 2.10 -21.28 -18.98
CA HIS A 221 1.97 -19.83 -18.85
C HIS A 221 0.63 -19.41 -18.25
N LEU A 222 -0.49 -19.93 -18.76
CA LEU A 222 -1.81 -19.60 -18.23
C LEU A 222 -1.96 -19.94 -16.74
N VAL A 223 -1.47 -21.11 -16.32
CA VAL A 223 -1.52 -21.52 -14.90
C VAL A 223 -0.68 -20.58 -14.03
N TRP A 224 0.56 -20.29 -14.43
CA TRP A 224 1.44 -19.40 -13.67
C TRP A 224 0.95 -17.96 -13.64
N THR A 225 0.34 -17.48 -14.72
CA THR A 225 -0.34 -16.19 -14.78
C THR A 225 -1.52 -16.13 -13.80
N PHE A 226 -2.32 -17.19 -13.68
CA PHE A 226 -3.37 -17.25 -12.67
C PHE A 226 -2.81 -17.25 -11.24
N VAL A 227 -1.76 -18.03 -11.00
CA VAL A 227 -1.04 -18.04 -9.71
C VAL A 227 -0.50 -16.67 -9.36
N TYR A 228 0.04 -15.93 -10.33
CA TYR A 228 0.51 -14.56 -10.16
C TYR A 228 -0.61 -13.61 -9.73
N ILE A 229 -1.77 -13.65 -10.42
CA ILE A 229 -2.96 -12.86 -10.06
C ILE A 229 -3.42 -13.19 -8.63
N VAL A 230 -3.45 -14.47 -8.25
CA VAL A 230 -3.80 -14.90 -6.89
C VAL A 230 -2.79 -14.34 -5.88
N GLY A 231 -1.49 -14.40 -6.18
CA GLY A 231 -0.45 -13.80 -5.35
C GLY A 231 -0.66 -12.29 -5.12
N LEU A 232 -0.92 -11.53 -6.19
CA LEU A 232 -1.25 -10.11 -6.15
C LEU A 232 -2.52 -9.81 -5.34
N ALA A 233 -3.54 -10.66 -5.47
CA ALA A 233 -4.78 -10.54 -4.70
C ALA A 233 -4.53 -10.81 -3.21
N LEU A 234 -3.75 -11.83 -2.85
CA LEU A 234 -3.37 -12.11 -1.45
C LEU A 234 -2.54 -10.98 -0.85
N TRP A 235 -1.65 -10.37 -1.63
CA TRP A 235 -0.88 -9.21 -1.20
C TRP A 235 -1.81 -8.05 -0.83
N SER A 236 -2.77 -7.72 -1.70
CA SER A 236 -3.78 -6.68 -1.45
C SER A 236 -4.63 -6.99 -0.21
N LEU A 237 -5.07 -8.24 -0.06
CA LEU A 237 -5.82 -8.71 1.10
C LEU A 237 -5.04 -8.53 2.41
N SER A 238 -3.72 -8.76 2.40
CA SER A 238 -2.88 -8.58 3.59
C SER A 238 -2.90 -7.13 4.10
N TYR A 239 -2.88 -6.13 3.21
CA TYR A 239 -3.02 -4.71 3.59
C TYR A 239 -4.41 -4.40 4.14
N THR A 240 -5.48 -4.95 3.54
CA THR A 240 -6.85 -4.77 4.06
C THR A 240 -7.02 -5.38 5.44
N LEU A 241 -6.46 -6.57 5.69
CA LEU A 241 -6.49 -7.18 7.02
C LEU A 241 -5.69 -6.37 8.03
N LEU A 242 -4.53 -5.84 7.62
CA LEU A 242 -3.71 -5.00 8.46
C LEU A 242 -4.43 -3.69 8.83
N GLU A 243 -5.11 -3.04 7.87
CA GLU A 243 -6.00 -1.90 8.14
C GLU A 243 -7.07 -2.26 9.17
N GLY A 244 -7.74 -3.41 9.02
CA GLY A 244 -8.74 -3.88 9.96
C GLY A 244 -8.22 -3.99 11.40
N HIS A 245 -6.97 -4.44 11.58
CA HIS A 245 -6.32 -4.51 12.89
C HIS A 245 -5.82 -3.15 13.41
N LEU A 246 -5.49 -2.21 12.53
CA LEU A 246 -5.06 -0.86 12.90
C LEU A 246 -6.21 0.06 13.29
N VAL A 247 -7.37 -0.08 12.65
CA VAL A 247 -8.50 0.87 12.76
C VAL A 247 -9.60 0.36 13.69
N ILE A 248 -9.71 -0.95 13.92
CA ILE A 248 -10.75 -1.55 14.77
C ILE A 248 -10.10 -2.13 16.02
N PRO A 249 -10.01 -1.39 17.13
CA PRO A 249 -9.66 -2.00 18.41
C PRO A 249 -10.68 -3.11 18.74
N GLU A 250 -10.21 -4.20 19.37
CA GLU A 250 -10.87 -5.51 19.54
C GLU A 250 -12.25 -5.54 20.25
N SER A 251 -12.90 -4.39 20.47
CA SER A 251 -14.22 -4.29 21.10
C SER A 251 -15.42 -4.47 20.15
N PHE A 252 -15.20 -4.63 18.83
CA PHE A 252 -16.24 -5.12 17.93
C PHE A 252 -16.42 -6.64 18.09
N THR A 253 -17.09 -7.02 19.17
CA THR A 253 -17.88 -8.24 19.20
C THR A 253 -18.70 -8.29 17.92
N CYS A 254 -18.55 -9.38 17.18
CA CYS A 254 -19.35 -9.69 16.00
C CYS A 254 -20.82 -9.51 16.38
N VAL A 255 -21.44 -8.40 15.94
CA VAL A 255 -22.89 -8.32 15.93
C VAL A 255 -23.31 -9.49 15.07
N GLY A 256 -23.95 -10.46 15.73
CA GLY A 256 -24.21 -11.78 15.18
C GLY A 256 -24.90 -11.74 13.82
N THR A 257 -25.01 -12.91 13.22
CA THR A 257 -25.69 -13.27 11.98
C THR A 257 -27.18 -12.86 11.93
N GLY A 258 -27.47 -11.57 12.12
CA GLY A 258 -28.76 -10.93 12.09
C GLY A 258 -28.74 -9.81 11.08
N SER A 259 -28.94 -10.17 9.80
CA SER A 259 -29.67 -9.36 8.82
C SER A 259 -29.41 -7.84 8.81
N SER A 260 -28.16 -7.41 8.67
CA SER A 260 -27.86 -6.02 8.28
C SER A 260 -27.82 -5.95 6.75
N ARG A 261 -28.95 -5.57 6.15
CA ARG A 261 -29.06 -5.28 4.73
C ARG A 261 -28.08 -4.17 4.38
N LEU A 262 -27.22 -4.42 3.38
CA LEU A 262 -26.45 -3.41 2.65
C LEU A 262 -27.29 -2.15 2.44
N ILE A 263 -26.99 -1.08 3.16
CA ILE A 263 -27.57 0.24 2.90
C ILE A 263 -26.87 0.76 1.65
N THR A 264 -27.44 0.47 0.48
CA THR A 264 -26.89 0.92 -0.80
C THR A 264 -26.90 2.45 -0.88
N VAL A 265 -25.85 3.00 -1.51
CA VAL A 265 -25.59 4.44 -1.71
C VAL A 265 -26.81 5.19 -2.26
N SER A 266 -27.66 4.53 -3.05
CA SER A 266 -28.92 5.07 -3.58
C SER A 266 -29.88 5.58 -2.47
N ARG A 267 -29.96 4.93 -1.31
CA ARG A 267 -30.81 5.38 -0.20
C ARG A 267 -30.27 6.61 0.52
N LEU A 268 -28.95 6.79 0.55
CA LEU A 268 -28.31 7.96 1.17
C LEU A 268 -28.45 9.21 0.30
N VAL A 269 -28.41 9.05 -1.03
CA VAL A 269 -28.67 10.16 -1.97
C VAL A 269 -30.15 10.55 -1.91
N SER A 270 -31.07 9.59 -1.90
CA SER A 270 -32.51 9.87 -1.80
C SER A 270 -32.93 10.49 -0.45
N ALA A 271 -32.26 10.14 0.66
CA ALA A 271 -32.57 10.73 1.97
C ALA A 271 -32.06 12.18 2.14
N ARG A 272 -31.08 12.61 1.34
CA ARG A 272 -30.50 13.96 1.43
C ARG A 272 -31.38 15.02 0.79
N ASP A 273 -32.10 14.68 -0.28
CA ASP A 273 -33.07 15.59 -0.93
C ASP A 273 -34.28 15.92 -0.03
N SER A 274 -34.64 15.04 0.88
CA SER A 274 -35.75 15.29 1.83
C SER A 274 -35.43 16.26 2.99
N ARG A 275 -34.20 16.80 3.09
CA ARG A 275 -33.81 17.76 4.16
C ARG A 275 -33.42 19.16 3.66
N SER A 276 -33.50 19.45 2.36
CA SER A 276 -33.13 20.75 1.79
C SER A 276 -34.28 21.79 1.79
N THR A 277 -35.18 21.71 2.76
CA THR A 277 -36.22 22.73 3.02
C THR A 277 -36.47 22.84 4.52
N ARG A 278 -35.52 23.43 5.26
CA ARG A 278 -35.72 24.18 6.52
C ARG A 278 -34.37 24.63 7.06
N HIS A 279 -33.90 25.78 6.57
CA HIS A 279 -33.00 26.63 7.34
C HIS A 279 -33.79 27.21 8.51
N SER A 280 -33.56 26.72 9.72
CA SER A 280 -33.78 27.42 11.00
C SER A 280 -33.15 26.57 12.09
N CYS A 281 -32.09 27.07 12.73
CA CYS A 281 -31.61 26.54 14.00
C CYS A 281 -32.77 26.57 15.02
N PRO A 282 -33.08 25.48 15.72
CA PRO A 282 -34.00 25.56 16.84
C PRO A 282 -33.24 26.14 18.04
N LEU A 283 -33.44 27.44 18.27
CA LEU A 283 -33.17 28.08 19.56
C LEU A 283 -34.07 27.41 20.60
N LEU A 284 -33.45 26.89 21.65
CA LEU A 284 -34.11 26.30 22.81
C LEU A 284 -34.97 27.38 23.49
N GLN A 285 -36.28 27.35 23.27
CA GLN A 285 -37.23 28.09 24.08
C GLN A 285 -37.80 27.13 25.11
N VAL A 286 -37.30 27.22 26.34
CA VAL A 286 -37.90 26.59 27.51
C VAL A 286 -39.17 27.36 27.81
N VAL A 287 -40.31 26.81 27.38
CA VAL A 287 -41.63 27.23 27.85
C VAL A 287 -42.11 26.18 28.84
N ASP A 288 -42.24 26.63 30.09
CA ASP A 288 -42.82 25.89 31.20
C ASP A 288 -44.35 25.95 31.08
N GLU A 289 -44.98 24.82 30.73
CA GLU A 289 -46.43 24.66 30.89
C GLU A 289 -46.73 23.27 31.47
N ARG A 290 -47.20 23.29 32.72
CA ARG A 290 -47.87 22.16 33.38
C ARG A 290 -49.22 21.91 32.73
N GLN A 291 -49.44 20.72 32.18
CA GLN A 291 -50.76 20.08 32.26
C GLN A 291 -50.70 18.56 32.09
N GLU A 292 -51.58 17.89 32.85
CA GLU A 292 -51.59 16.46 33.20
C GLU A 292 -52.25 15.57 32.13
N LEU A 293 -51.63 14.39 31.87
CA LEU A 293 -52.14 13.04 31.45
C LEU A 293 -53.19 12.86 30.28
N PRO A 294 -53.35 11.63 29.70
CA PRO A 294 -52.43 10.49 29.53
C PRO A 294 -52.38 9.88 28.09
N SER A 295 -51.39 9.01 27.90
CA SER A 295 -51.36 7.85 26.98
C SER A 295 -51.12 8.07 25.46
N GLN A 296 -49.85 8.00 25.06
CA GLN A 296 -49.42 7.43 23.77
C GLN A 296 -48.01 6.82 23.87
N PRO A 297 -47.68 5.78 23.07
CA PRO A 297 -46.49 4.99 23.26
C PRO A 297 -45.21 5.74 22.86
N LYS A 298 -44.23 5.68 23.76
CA LYS A 298 -42.86 6.18 23.62
C LYS A 298 -42.22 5.67 22.34
N GLN A 299 -41.96 6.56 21.38
CA GLN A 299 -41.16 6.26 20.19
C GLN A 299 -40.27 7.45 19.82
N SER A 300 -39.33 7.82 20.72
CA SER A 300 -38.35 8.89 20.43
C SER A 300 -36.99 8.72 21.14
N THR A 301 -36.72 7.58 21.76
CA THR A 301 -35.44 7.33 22.45
C THR A 301 -34.34 6.76 21.53
N SER A 302 -34.67 6.35 20.30
CA SER A 302 -33.69 5.73 19.39
C SER A 302 -32.66 6.71 18.83
N SER A 303 -33.02 7.97 18.62
CA SER A 303 -32.12 8.98 18.04
C SER A 303 -31.08 9.49 19.04
N LEU A 304 -31.45 9.68 20.31
CA LEU A 304 -30.56 10.07 21.40
C LEU A 304 -29.58 8.95 21.76
N VAL A 305 -30.05 7.72 21.89
CA VAL A 305 -29.19 6.55 22.14
C VAL A 305 -28.21 6.30 20.98
N GLN A 306 -28.59 6.60 19.74
CA GLN A 306 -27.71 6.48 18.58
C GLN A 306 -26.67 7.62 18.52
N ARG A 307 -27.01 8.83 19.01
CA ARG A 307 -26.09 9.97 19.14
C ARG A 307 -25.09 9.74 20.27
N ASP A 308 -25.54 9.28 21.43
CA ASP A 308 -24.67 8.96 22.57
C ASP A 308 -23.71 7.83 22.23
N ARG A 309 -24.14 6.82 21.46
CA ARG A 309 -23.23 5.79 20.94
C ARG A 309 -22.16 6.40 20.04
N GLN A 310 -22.51 7.29 19.10
CA GLN A 310 -21.51 7.95 18.24
C GLN A 310 -20.52 8.80 19.04
N ILE A 311 -20.97 9.50 20.08
CA ILE A 311 -20.12 10.31 20.96
C ILE A 311 -19.16 9.42 21.76
N ILE A 312 -19.64 8.29 22.31
CA ILE A 312 -18.80 7.32 23.01
C ILE A 312 -17.76 6.69 22.07
N TYR A 313 -18.14 6.37 20.81
CA TYR A 313 -17.19 5.86 19.80
C TYR A 313 -16.08 6.87 19.48
N MET A 314 -16.41 8.16 19.33
CA MET A 314 -15.42 9.22 19.06
C MET A 314 -14.51 9.46 20.28
N ARG A 315 -15.05 9.36 21.50
CA ARG A 315 -14.29 9.50 22.75
C ARG A 315 -13.29 8.36 22.96
N GLN A 316 -13.71 7.12 22.73
CA GLN A 316 -12.85 5.93 22.85
C GLN A 316 -11.65 6.01 21.89
N GLN A 317 -11.87 6.50 20.67
CA GLN A 317 -10.84 6.65 19.65
C GLN A 317 -9.77 7.70 20.01
N TYR A 318 -10.09 8.64 20.90
CA TYR A 318 -9.18 9.70 21.35
C TYR A 318 -8.36 9.30 22.60
N CYS A 319 -8.92 8.48 23.50
CA CYS A 319 -8.20 7.97 24.68
C CYS A 319 -7.19 6.86 24.35
N ASP A 320 -7.36 6.13 23.24
CA ASP A 320 -6.42 5.10 22.77
C ASP A 320 -5.26 5.66 21.91
N ALA A 321 -5.18 6.99 21.73
CA ALA A 321 -4.13 7.64 20.93
C ALA A 321 -2.70 7.38 21.46
N GLU A 322 -2.54 6.95 22.71
CA GLU A 322 -1.25 6.65 23.33
C GLU A 322 -0.61 5.32 22.87
N ILE A 323 -1.33 4.41 22.20
CA ILE A 323 -0.78 3.13 21.74
C ILE A 323 -1.01 2.92 20.24
N ARG A 324 -0.66 3.91 19.41
CA ARG A 324 -0.55 3.65 17.96
C ARG A 324 0.54 2.61 17.72
N PRO A 325 0.22 1.47 17.08
CA PRO A 325 1.21 0.42 16.85
C PRO A 325 2.31 0.95 15.93
N ARG A 326 3.57 0.69 16.33
CA ARG A 326 4.73 1.13 15.57
C ARG A 326 4.91 0.23 14.34
N ALA A 327 5.35 0.82 13.23
CA ALA A 327 5.59 0.07 11.99
C ALA A 327 6.65 -1.04 12.15
N LEU A 328 7.64 -0.84 13.03
CA LEU A 328 8.76 -1.75 13.22
C LEU A 328 8.35 -3.13 13.80
N PRO A 329 7.61 -3.24 14.93
CA PRO A 329 7.07 -4.52 15.39
C PRO A 329 6.20 -5.23 14.36
N ILE A 330 5.33 -4.50 13.65
CA ILE A 330 4.49 -5.08 12.58
C ILE A 330 5.38 -5.69 11.50
N ALA A 331 6.36 -4.93 10.99
CA ALA A 331 7.30 -5.39 9.98
C ALA A 331 8.07 -6.63 10.43
N LEU A 332 8.63 -6.60 11.65
CA LEU A 332 9.41 -7.72 12.21
C LEU A 332 8.59 -9.01 12.24
N TRP A 333 7.38 -8.95 12.79
CA TRP A 333 6.54 -10.14 12.94
C TRP A 333 6.02 -10.68 11.60
N LEU A 334 5.65 -9.81 10.65
CA LEU A 334 5.27 -10.25 9.30
C LEU A 334 6.42 -10.98 8.59
N HIS A 335 7.64 -10.47 8.70
CA HIS A 335 8.82 -11.08 8.08
C HIS A 335 9.27 -12.34 8.82
N LEU A 336 9.16 -12.40 10.14
CA LEU A 336 9.45 -13.61 10.91
C LEU A 336 8.54 -14.77 10.50
N VAL A 337 7.23 -14.52 10.40
CA VAL A 337 6.27 -15.53 9.91
C VAL A 337 6.58 -15.92 8.46
N THR A 338 6.92 -14.93 7.62
CA THR A 338 7.32 -15.19 6.22
C THR A 338 8.57 -16.06 6.15
N LEU A 339 9.60 -15.80 6.96
CA LEU A 339 10.82 -16.61 7.01
C LEU A 339 10.52 -18.06 7.41
N VAL A 340 9.68 -18.26 8.43
CA VAL A 340 9.23 -19.59 8.84
C VAL A 340 8.51 -20.30 7.70
N LEU A 341 7.62 -19.60 6.98
CA LEU A 341 6.91 -20.13 5.82
C LEU A 341 7.88 -20.51 4.69
N VAL A 342 8.85 -19.65 4.37
CA VAL A 342 9.86 -19.89 3.32
C VAL A 342 10.68 -21.14 3.65
N VAL A 343 11.14 -21.27 4.89
CA VAL A 343 11.88 -22.46 5.34
C VAL A 343 11.00 -23.72 5.25
N ALA A 344 9.72 -23.63 5.62
CA ALA A 344 8.78 -24.73 5.52
C ALA A 344 8.46 -25.13 4.07
N LEU A 345 8.57 -24.19 3.12
CA LEU A 345 8.35 -24.40 1.69
C LEU A 345 9.64 -24.72 0.91
N CYS A 346 10.77 -24.99 1.57
CA CYS A 346 12.03 -25.28 0.86
C CYS A 346 11.95 -26.48 -0.11
N TRP A 347 11.03 -27.41 0.14
CA TRP A 347 10.82 -28.58 -0.70
C TRP A 347 10.23 -28.26 -2.09
N THR A 348 9.62 -27.08 -2.28
CA THR A 348 8.99 -26.74 -3.57
C THR A 348 10.02 -26.71 -4.69
N ASP A 349 11.26 -26.28 -4.40
CA ASP A 349 12.31 -26.20 -5.41
C ASP A 349 12.93 -27.57 -5.76
N MET A 350 12.64 -28.59 -4.95
CA MET A 350 13.03 -29.98 -5.24
C MET A 350 12.14 -30.63 -6.31
N THR A 351 11.04 -29.97 -6.69
CA THR A 351 10.13 -30.47 -7.72
C THR A 351 10.44 -29.78 -9.05
N SER A 352 10.72 -30.56 -10.09
CA SER A 352 11.08 -30.03 -11.42
C SER A 352 9.99 -29.18 -12.08
N ILE A 353 8.75 -29.31 -11.64
CA ILE A 353 7.62 -28.51 -12.12
C ILE A 353 7.69 -27.08 -11.56
N MET A 354 8.12 -26.93 -10.30
CA MET A 354 8.14 -25.63 -9.63
C MET A 354 9.53 -24.99 -9.59
N GLY A 355 10.58 -25.77 -9.32
CA GLY A 355 11.96 -25.34 -9.12
C GLY A 355 12.91 -25.73 -10.23
N LYS A 356 14.18 -25.36 -10.07
CA LYS A 356 15.26 -25.70 -11.02
C LYS A 356 15.90 -27.04 -10.66
N GLY A 357 15.86 -27.44 -9.39
CA GLY A 357 16.41 -28.69 -8.91
C GLY A 357 15.55 -29.91 -9.24
N SER A 358 16.20 -31.02 -9.61
CA SER A 358 15.59 -32.34 -9.79
C SER A 358 15.84 -33.29 -8.60
N SER A 359 16.75 -32.91 -7.69
CA SER A 359 17.16 -33.72 -6.54
C SER A 359 17.54 -32.85 -5.34
N ALA A 360 17.50 -33.42 -4.13
CA ALA A 360 17.88 -32.73 -2.89
C ALA A 360 19.33 -32.19 -2.92
N SER A 361 20.25 -32.95 -3.52
CA SER A 361 21.65 -32.54 -3.66
C SER A 361 21.82 -31.38 -4.63
N GLU A 362 21.06 -31.37 -5.72
CA GLU A 362 21.08 -30.28 -6.68
C GLU A 362 20.49 -29.00 -6.09
N PHE A 363 19.34 -29.12 -5.40
CA PHE A 363 18.74 -28.04 -4.65
C PHE A 363 19.72 -27.40 -3.65
N TRP A 364 20.40 -28.23 -2.84
CA TRP A 364 21.36 -27.72 -1.87
C TRP A 364 22.55 -27.01 -2.52
N ASN A 365 23.05 -27.55 -3.65
CA ASN A 365 24.13 -26.92 -4.39
C ASN A 365 23.71 -25.59 -5.01
N LEU A 366 22.52 -25.51 -5.62
CA LEU A 366 21.95 -24.28 -6.17
C LEU A 366 21.75 -23.23 -5.08
N THR A 367 21.09 -23.60 -3.98
CA THR A 367 20.86 -22.71 -2.83
C THR A 367 22.19 -22.19 -2.27
N ARG A 368 23.18 -23.09 -2.08
CA ARG A 368 24.49 -22.72 -1.54
C ARG A 368 25.25 -21.79 -2.48
N ASN A 369 25.32 -22.10 -3.77
CA ASN A 369 26.03 -21.28 -4.76
C ASN A 369 25.36 -19.92 -4.93
N GLY A 370 24.05 -19.92 -5.06
CA GLY A 370 23.24 -18.71 -5.11
C GLY A 370 23.50 -17.82 -3.90
N LEU A 371 23.38 -18.36 -2.67
CA LEU A 371 23.66 -17.59 -1.44
C LEU A 371 25.09 -17.06 -1.38
N TYR A 372 26.11 -17.82 -1.80
CA TYR A 372 27.47 -17.30 -1.86
C TYR A 372 27.61 -16.11 -2.82
N CYS A 373 26.97 -16.16 -4.00
CA CYS A 373 27.03 -15.06 -4.96
C CYS A 373 26.34 -13.79 -4.46
N HIS A 374 25.33 -13.89 -3.58
CA HIS A 374 24.73 -12.72 -2.93
C HIS A 374 25.71 -11.93 -2.05
N PHE A 375 26.75 -12.58 -1.52
CA PHE A 375 27.81 -11.94 -0.74
C PHE A 375 29.06 -11.62 -1.56
N GLY A 376 28.98 -11.70 -2.89
CA GLY A 376 30.14 -11.52 -3.78
C GLY A 376 31.19 -12.62 -3.62
N GLY A 377 30.82 -13.75 -3.03
CA GLY A 377 31.72 -14.87 -2.80
C GLY A 377 32.06 -15.58 -4.10
N TYR A 378 33.34 -15.86 -4.31
CA TYR A 378 33.82 -16.72 -5.38
C TYR A 378 33.65 -18.19 -4.98
N SER A 379 32.88 -18.96 -5.75
CA SER A 379 32.79 -20.41 -5.52
C SER A 379 34.10 -21.08 -5.91
N LYS A 380 34.68 -21.86 -4.98
CA LYS A 380 35.87 -22.69 -5.24
C LYS A 380 35.66 -23.74 -6.34
N VAL A 381 34.41 -23.96 -6.80
CA VAL A 381 34.08 -24.87 -7.90
C VAL A 381 34.67 -24.38 -9.24
N ALA A 382 34.94 -23.09 -9.37
CA ALA A 382 35.59 -22.54 -10.56
C ALA A 382 37.09 -22.91 -10.69
N HIS A 383 37.72 -23.51 -9.67
CA HIS A 383 39.11 -23.96 -9.77
C HIS A 383 39.33 -25.19 -10.66
N SER A 384 38.28 -25.88 -11.11
CA SER A 384 38.40 -27.04 -12.02
C SER A 384 37.99 -26.76 -13.47
N LEU A 385 37.61 -25.52 -13.80
CA LEU A 385 37.28 -25.11 -15.17
C LEU A 385 38.32 -24.12 -15.71
N SER A 386 38.50 -24.12 -17.04
CA SER A 386 39.50 -23.32 -17.78
C SER A 386 39.44 -21.83 -17.46
N ASN A 387 40.59 -21.15 -17.55
CA ASN A 387 40.78 -19.74 -17.16
C ASN A 387 39.76 -18.75 -17.79
N GLU A 388 39.28 -18.99 -19.02
CA GLU A 388 38.27 -18.11 -19.66
C GLU A 388 36.88 -18.22 -19.02
N VAL A 389 36.49 -19.41 -18.53
CA VAL A 389 35.20 -19.61 -17.85
C VAL A 389 35.20 -18.95 -16.47
N THR A 390 36.36 -18.89 -15.82
CA THR A 390 36.48 -18.31 -14.47
C THR A 390 36.29 -16.79 -14.41
N LEU A 391 36.65 -16.06 -15.48
CA LEU A 391 36.47 -14.61 -15.55
C LEU A 391 34.97 -14.24 -15.61
N ASN A 392 34.19 -14.97 -16.43
CA ASN A 392 32.76 -14.73 -16.60
C ASN A 392 31.93 -15.06 -15.33
N VAL A 393 32.37 -16.02 -14.51
CA VAL A 393 31.70 -16.37 -13.25
C VAL A 393 31.90 -15.27 -12.19
N HIS A 394 33.07 -14.62 -12.17
CA HIS A 394 33.34 -13.56 -11.20
C HIS A 394 32.45 -12.32 -11.46
N ASP A 395 32.30 -11.93 -12.72
CA ASP A 395 31.51 -10.75 -13.08
C ASP A 395 30.02 -10.97 -12.83
N THR A 396 29.51 -12.18 -13.08
CA THR A 396 28.10 -12.54 -12.85
C THR A 396 27.73 -12.59 -11.36
N CYS A 397 28.55 -13.19 -10.48
CA CYS A 397 28.24 -13.18 -9.04
C CYS A 397 28.36 -11.78 -8.40
N ARG A 398 29.23 -10.91 -8.94
CA ARG A 398 29.26 -9.50 -8.54
C ARG A 398 27.94 -8.79 -8.89
N GLN A 399 27.38 -9.05 -10.07
CA GLN A 399 26.09 -8.49 -10.46
C GLN A 399 24.95 -9.02 -9.59
N VAL A 400 24.95 -10.33 -9.24
CA VAL A 400 23.99 -10.90 -8.28
C VAL A 400 24.01 -10.09 -7.00
N ALA A 401 25.19 -9.86 -6.42
CA ALA A 401 25.32 -9.07 -5.20
C ALA A 401 24.79 -7.64 -5.38
N VAL A 402 25.20 -6.92 -6.43
CA VAL A 402 24.78 -5.53 -6.66
C VAL A 402 23.25 -5.40 -6.76
N TYR A 403 22.61 -6.24 -7.58
CA TYR A 403 21.15 -6.19 -7.73
C TYR A 403 20.42 -6.70 -6.50
N ALA A 404 20.92 -7.75 -5.83
CA ALA A 404 20.31 -8.28 -4.61
C ALA A 404 20.30 -7.24 -3.48
N TRP A 405 21.44 -6.60 -3.22
CA TRP A 405 21.54 -5.59 -2.16
C TRP A 405 20.78 -4.31 -2.50
N SER A 406 20.76 -3.89 -3.77
CA SER A 406 19.95 -2.75 -4.22
C SER A 406 18.46 -3.04 -4.08
N PHE A 407 18.02 -4.23 -4.50
CA PHE A 407 16.64 -4.70 -4.34
C PHE A 407 16.26 -4.78 -2.85
N LEU A 408 17.13 -5.37 -2.01
CA LEU A 408 16.92 -5.49 -0.58
C LEU A 408 16.75 -4.11 0.08
N LEU A 409 17.60 -3.14 -0.28
CA LEU A 409 17.50 -1.77 0.24
C LEU A 409 16.17 -1.13 -0.17
N ALA A 410 15.82 -1.19 -1.46
CA ALA A 410 14.55 -0.67 -1.97
C ALA A 410 13.34 -1.34 -1.28
N TYR A 411 13.43 -2.65 -1.05
CA TYR A 411 12.41 -3.45 -0.36
C TYR A 411 12.23 -3.02 1.10
N ILE A 412 13.31 -2.82 1.85
CA ILE A 412 13.24 -2.36 3.23
C ILE A 412 12.59 -0.97 3.30
N VAL A 413 13.00 -0.05 2.42
CA VAL A 413 12.42 1.31 2.35
C VAL A 413 10.93 1.25 1.98
N PHE A 414 10.56 0.44 1.01
CA PHE A 414 9.17 0.22 0.62
C PHE A 414 8.33 -0.38 1.76
N MET A 415 8.85 -1.38 2.46
CA MET A 415 8.13 -2.00 3.57
C MET A 415 7.87 -1.02 4.71
N PHE A 416 8.88 -0.25 5.12
CA PHE A 416 8.69 0.75 6.16
C PHE A 416 7.79 1.90 5.72
N SER A 417 7.97 2.42 4.51
CA SER A 417 7.14 3.53 4.01
C SER A 417 5.70 3.10 3.78
N SER A 418 5.44 1.90 3.26
CA SER A 418 4.07 1.40 3.05
C SER A 418 3.35 1.14 4.37
N LEU A 419 4.01 0.53 5.36
CA LEU A 419 3.43 0.34 6.69
C LEU A 419 3.21 1.67 7.41
N LYS A 420 4.19 2.59 7.34
CA LYS A 420 4.04 3.92 7.95
C LYS A 420 2.93 4.71 7.27
N PHE A 421 2.83 4.68 5.95
CA PHE A 421 1.76 5.33 5.20
C PHE A 421 0.40 4.70 5.52
N LEU A 422 0.31 3.37 5.65
CA LEU A 422 -0.91 2.69 6.07
C LEU A 422 -1.37 3.15 7.47
N ILE A 423 -0.44 3.23 8.42
CA ILE A 423 -0.74 3.69 9.78
C ILE A 423 -1.20 5.14 9.80
N VAL A 424 -0.56 6.02 9.01
CA VAL A 424 -0.91 7.45 9.00
C VAL A 424 -2.20 7.71 8.21
N SER A 425 -2.39 7.05 7.06
CA SER A 425 -3.58 7.24 6.21
C SER A 425 -4.81 6.47 6.68
N GLU A 426 -4.62 5.47 7.56
CA GLU A 426 -5.65 4.55 8.04
C GLU A 426 -6.46 3.91 6.88
N SER A 427 -5.81 3.72 5.72
CA SER A 427 -6.47 3.23 4.51
C SER A 427 -5.55 2.37 3.64
N ALA A 428 -5.88 1.08 3.52
CA ALA A 428 -5.21 0.14 2.62
C ALA A 428 -5.38 0.56 1.17
N VAL A 429 -6.58 0.99 0.76
CA VAL A 429 -6.84 1.44 -0.61
C VAL A 429 -5.96 2.62 -0.98
N PHE A 430 -5.83 3.61 -0.08
CA PHE A 430 -4.97 4.76 -0.34
C PHE A 430 -3.49 4.33 -0.43
N THR A 431 -3.05 3.44 0.45
CA THR A 431 -1.68 2.92 0.44
C THR A 431 -1.35 2.18 -0.86
N VAL A 432 -2.26 1.32 -1.32
CA VAL A 432 -2.14 0.61 -2.60
C VAL A 432 -2.17 1.58 -3.76
N ALA A 433 -3.06 2.58 -3.75
CA ALA A 433 -3.17 3.58 -4.80
C ALA A 433 -1.85 4.37 -4.98
N VAL A 434 -1.25 4.84 -3.89
CA VAL A 434 0.08 5.51 -3.90
C VAL A 434 1.18 4.56 -4.33
N SER A 435 1.13 3.28 -3.94
CA SER A 435 2.13 2.30 -4.37
C SER A 435 2.03 2.03 -5.87
N THR A 436 0.83 1.98 -6.44
CA THR A 436 0.59 1.71 -7.87
C THR A 436 0.93 2.87 -8.79
N THR A 437 1.10 4.11 -8.28
CA THR A 437 1.60 5.22 -9.11
C THR A 437 3.03 5.00 -9.59
N ALA A 438 3.72 4.00 -9.05
CA ALA A 438 5.01 3.54 -9.52
C ALA A 438 4.97 2.89 -10.92
N LEU A 439 3.82 2.38 -11.38
CA LEU A 439 3.70 1.72 -12.68
C LEU A 439 4.02 2.65 -13.87
N PRO A 440 3.39 3.84 -14.00
CA PRO A 440 3.79 4.79 -15.04
C PRO A 440 5.27 5.22 -14.94
N LEU A 441 5.80 5.34 -13.71
CA LEU A 441 7.21 5.68 -13.52
C LEU A 441 8.14 4.56 -14.02
N ALA A 442 7.77 3.31 -13.79
CA ALA A 442 8.50 2.15 -14.32
C ALA A 442 8.40 2.08 -15.85
N GLY A 443 7.24 2.38 -16.44
CA GLY A 443 7.09 2.45 -17.90
C GLY A 443 7.96 3.54 -18.54
N ILE A 444 8.04 4.72 -17.93
CA ILE A 444 8.98 5.78 -18.35
C ILE A 444 10.42 5.28 -18.22
N TRP A 445 10.78 4.62 -17.11
CA TRP A 445 12.12 4.07 -16.90
C TRP A 445 12.53 3.08 -18.01
N TRP A 446 11.68 2.10 -18.32
CA TRP A 446 11.96 1.10 -19.35
C TRP A 446 11.95 1.65 -20.79
N SER A 447 11.45 2.87 -20.99
CA SER A 447 11.56 3.58 -22.27
C SER A 447 12.89 4.34 -22.41
N LEU A 448 13.54 4.65 -21.29
CA LEU A 448 14.85 5.33 -21.24
C LEU A 448 16.01 4.35 -21.16
N PHE A 449 15.79 3.21 -20.50
CA PHE A 449 16.79 2.19 -20.25
C PHE A 449 16.35 0.86 -20.84
N ARG A 450 17.28 0.15 -21.46
CA ARG A 450 17.09 -1.24 -21.88
C ARG A 450 17.97 -2.17 -21.07
N MET A 451 17.51 -3.40 -20.91
CA MET A 451 18.29 -4.44 -20.25
C MET A 451 19.21 -5.11 -21.28
N VAL A 452 20.54 -4.98 -21.12
CA VAL A 452 21.50 -5.68 -21.98
C VAL A 452 21.59 -7.14 -21.51
N GLY A 453 20.79 -8.01 -22.12
CA GLY A 453 20.70 -9.43 -21.82
C GLY A 453 20.52 -10.25 -23.09
N GLY A 454 21.64 -10.65 -23.70
CA GLY A 454 21.69 -11.50 -24.89
C GLY A 454 23.00 -12.32 -24.90
N VAL A 455 22.99 -13.42 -25.64
CA VAL A 455 23.90 -14.59 -25.68
C VAL A 455 25.43 -14.34 -25.65
N THR A 456 25.91 -13.10 -25.72
CA THR A 456 27.32 -12.76 -25.50
C THR A 456 27.61 -12.61 -24.00
N ALA A 457 28.20 -13.64 -23.42
CA ALA A 457 28.47 -13.87 -22.00
C ALA A 457 29.33 -12.81 -21.26
N SER A 458 29.70 -11.68 -21.87
CA SER A 458 30.61 -10.69 -21.27
C SER A 458 29.92 -9.52 -20.56
N THR A 459 28.62 -9.25 -20.82
CA THR A 459 27.92 -8.07 -20.26
C THR A 459 26.45 -8.32 -19.97
N SER A 460 26.08 -9.53 -19.53
CA SER A 460 24.70 -9.82 -19.11
C SER A 460 24.31 -8.91 -17.94
N GLY A 461 23.18 -8.22 -18.01
CA GLY A 461 22.57 -7.56 -16.85
C GLY A 461 23.03 -6.13 -16.57
N PHE A 462 23.70 -5.43 -17.49
CA PHE A 462 23.86 -3.96 -17.36
C PHE A 462 22.68 -3.23 -17.97
N LEU A 463 22.27 -2.13 -17.32
CA LEU A 463 21.31 -1.18 -17.88
C LEU A 463 22.04 -0.26 -18.86
N GLU A 464 21.60 -0.25 -20.10
CA GLU A 464 22.09 0.67 -21.12
C GLU A 464 21.09 1.80 -21.32
N TRP A 465 21.61 3.03 -21.34
CA TRP A 465 20.82 4.20 -21.71
C TRP A 465 20.50 4.13 -23.21
N ASN A 466 19.24 3.88 -23.53
CA ASN A 466 18.76 3.78 -24.90
C ASN A 466 17.35 4.41 -24.99
N PRO A 467 17.27 5.75 -25.00
CA PRO A 467 16.00 6.44 -25.04
C PRO A 467 15.33 6.22 -26.39
N VAL A 468 14.19 5.53 -26.39
CA VAL A 468 13.36 5.31 -27.58
C VAL A 468 11.97 5.87 -27.30
N VAL A 469 11.41 6.59 -28.27
CA VAL A 469 10.02 7.05 -28.18
C VAL A 469 9.12 5.88 -28.55
N THR A 470 8.49 5.30 -27.54
CA THR A 470 7.63 4.12 -27.64
C THR A 470 6.19 4.49 -27.33
N GLY A 471 5.24 3.64 -27.74
CA GLY A 471 3.87 3.80 -27.28
C GLY A 471 3.76 3.62 -25.75
N GLU A 472 4.60 2.78 -25.13
CA GLU A 472 4.70 2.65 -23.67
C GLU A 472 5.04 3.99 -23.00
N LEU A 473 5.99 4.74 -23.57
CA LEU A 473 6.39 6.06 -23.07
C LEU A 473 5.23 7.05 -23.19
N ILE A 474 4.57 7.09 -24.36
CA ILE A 474 3.46 8.00 -24.62
C ILE A 474 2.30 7.70 -23.65
N CYS A 475 1.90 6.44 -23.52
CA CYS A 475 0.86 6.01 -22.60
C CYS A 475 1.22 6.29 -21.14
N SER A 476 2.48 6.04 -20.73
CA SER A 476 2.94 6.33 -19.38
C SER A 476 2.94 7.83 -19.07
N ILE A 477 3.37 8.68 -20.02
CA ILE A 477 3.34 10.14 -19.89
C ILE A 477 1.91 10.67 -19.86
N LEU A 478 0.97 10.08 -20.61
CA LEU A 478 -0.44 10.48 -20.61
C LEU A 478 -1.19 9.99 -19.35
N GLY A 479 -0.90 8.77 -18.89
CA GLY A 479 -1.52 8.18 -17.71
C GLY A 479 -1.03 8.79 -16.40
N LEU A 480 0.25 9.15 -16.30
CA LEU A 480 0.85 9.70 -15.08
C LEU A 480 0.11 10.95 -14.54
N PRO A 481 -0.20 11.99 -15.34
CA PRO A 481 -0.97 13.15 -14.88
C PRO A 481 -2.36 12.78 -14.35
N ILE A 482 -3.04 11.82 -14.97
CA ILE A 482 -4.37 11.34 -14.53
C ILE A 482 -4.25 10.66 -13.17
N VAL A 483 -3.27 9.78 -13.02
CA VAL A 483 -2.97 9.08 -11.77
C VAL A 483 -2.60 10.07 -10.66
N LEU A 484 -1.69 11.01 -10.93
CA LEU A 484 -1.27 12.05 -9.98
C LEU A 484 -2.44 12.95 -9.56
N THR A 485 -3.31 13.30 -10.50
CA THR A 485 -4.54 14.06 -10.20
C THR A 485 -5.45 13.26 -9.28
N GLY A 486 -5.68 11.97 -9.58
CA GLY A 486 -6.48 11.08 -8.75
C GLY A 486 -5.93 10.94 -7.32
N VAL A 487 -4.61 10.77 -7.18
CA VAL A 487 -3.93 10.72 -5.87
C VAL A 487 -4.01 12.06 -5.14
N GLY A 488 -3.82 13.18 -5.85
CA GLY A 488 -3.94 14.52 -5.29
C GLY A 488 -5.35 14.81 -4.76
N LEU A 489 -6.39 14.40 -5.50
CA LEU A 489 -7.78 14.50 -5.06
C LEU A 489 -8.09 13.59 -3.87
N LEU A 490 -7.51 12.38 -3.85
CA LEU A 490 -7.64 11.45 -2.72
C LEU A 490 -6.98 12.01 -1.46
N CYS A 491 -5.80 12.62 -1.60
CA CYS A 491 -5.08 13.32 -0.55
C CYS A 491 -5.88 14.52 -0.01
N LYS A 492 -6.45 15.34 -0.91
CA LYS A 492 -7.35 16.45 -0.53
C LYS A 492 -8.58 15.96 0.21
N ALA A 493 -9.20 14.86 -0.25
CA ALA A 493 -10.36 14.26 0.42
C ALA A 493 -10.01 13.78 1.83
N TYR A 494 -8.85 13.14 1.99
CA TYR A 494 -8.34 12.69 3.27
C TYR A 494 -8.16 13.85 4.27
N PHE A 495 -7.47 14.93 3.88
CA PHE A 495 -7.29 16.08 4.78
C PHE A 495 -8.59 16.79 5.11
N LYS A 496 -9.54 16.83 4.18
CA LYS A 496 -10.87 17.41 4.43
C LYS A 496 -11.61 16.62 5.51
N GLU A 497 -11.56 15.29 5.46
CA GLU A 497 -12.14 14.43 6.51
C GLU A 497 -11.46 14.63 7.86
N LEU A 498 -10.13 14.76 7.88
CA LEU A 498 -9.36 15.04 9.10
C LEU A 498 -9.78 16.38 9.73
N SER A 499 -9.92 17.44 8.92
CA SER A 499 -10.37 18.74 9.39
C SER A 499 -11.78 18.71 9.97
N TYR A 500 -12.72 18.00 9.34
CA TYR A 500 -14.08 17.85 9.89
C TYR A 500 -14.08 17.07 11.21
N GLY A 501 -13.25 16.02 11.33
CA GLY A 501 -13.12 15.25 12.56
C GLY A 501 -12.71 16.14 13.74
N ASN A 502 -11.68 16.97 13.54
CA ASN A 502 -11.19 17.88 14.58
C ASN A 502 -12.23 18.92 15.02
N VAL A 503 -13.03 19.45 14.10
CA VAL A 503 -14.11 20.40 14.42
C VAL A 503 -15.19 19.73 15.26
N VAL A 504 -15.60 18.50 14.91
CA VAL A 504 -16.62 17.77 15.68
C VAL A 504 -16.14 17.49 17.10
N VAL A 505 -14.88 17.11 17.28
CA VAL A 505 -14.29 16.88 18.61
C VAL A 505 -14.21 18.18 19.42
N ALA A 506 -13.84 19.30 18.80
CA ALA A 506 -13.81 20.60 19.46
C ALA A 506 -15.20 21.04 19.95
N CYS A 507 -16.25 20.83 19.13
CA CYS A 507 -17.63 21.12 19.53
C CYS A 507 -18.09 20.24 20.71
N LEU A 508 -17.70 18.96 20.74
CA LEU A 508 -18.05 18.06 21.85
C LEU A 508 -17.36 18.45 23.16
N ARG A 509 -16.10 18.90 23.13
CA ARG A 509 -15.41 19.40 24.33
C ARG A 509 -16.09 20.65 24.89
N HIS A 510 -16.45 21.60 24.03
CA HIS A 510 -17.14 22.82 24.47
C HIS A 510 -18.50 22.50 25.14
N GLN A 511 -19.21 21.50 24.66
CA GLN A 511 -20.48 21.07 25.24
C GLN A 511 -20.30 20.37 26.61
N GLU A 512 -19.17 19.69 26.85
CA GLU A 512 -18.84 19.13 28.16
C GLU A 512 -18.52 20.24 29.16
N ASP A 513 -17.73 21.25 28.78
CA ASP A 513 -17.37 22.37 29.66
C ASP A 513 -18.61 23.19 30.09
N GLU A 514 -19.58 23.38 29.19
CA GLU A 514 -20.86 24.05 29.50
C GLU A 514 -21.78 23.22 30.41
N SER A 515 -21.62 21.89 30.46
CA SER A 515 -22.46 21.01 31.29
C SER A 515 -21.98 20.85 32.73
N VAL A 516 -20.75 21.27 33.01
CA VAL A 516 -20.08 21.15 34.32
C VAL A 516 -20.10 22.48 35.10
N GLY A 517 -20.42 23.60 34.44
CA GLY A 517 -20.65 24.91 35.06
C GLY A 517 -22.12 25.17 35.35
#